data_AF-X1E5B1-F1
#
_entry.id   AF-X1E5B1-F1
#
_cell.length_a   1.000
_cell.length_b   1.000
_cell.length_c   1.000
_cell.angle_alpha   90.00
_cell.angle_beta   90.00
_cell.angle_gamma   90.00
#
_symmetry.space_group_name_H-M   'P 1'
#
loop_
_entity.id
_entity.type
_entity.pdbx_description
1 polymer ?
#
loop_
_entity_poly.entity_id
_entity_poly.type
_entity_poly.pdbx_seq_one_letter_code
_entity_poly.pdbx_strand_id
1 'polypeptide(L)'
;GATPNYGNTNASITYPNGLVISGPKIPDHPERGLIFEYQNLGIPIIHLLNIRDLAVKNGLPIDPTPLPEIGEGGVYRRIAYNKYIIIFAIAIEFLYLFWVLKIRHK
;
A
#
# COMPACT_ATOMS: atom_id res chain seq x y z
N GLY A 1 13.74 -13.85 0.92
CA GLY A 1 13.05 -13.27 -0.25
C GLY A 1 13.95 -12.53 -1.23
N ALA A 2 15.24 -12.29 -0.95
CA ALA A 2 16.12 -11.54 -1.85
C ALA A 2 16.80 -12.40 -2.93
N THR A 3 17.08 -13.68 -2.67
CA THR A 3 17.85 -14.54 -3.59
C THR A 3 17.25 -14.69 -4.99
N PRO A 4 15.92 -14.86 -5.19
CA PRO A 4 15.37 -14.91 -6.54
C PRO A 4 15.55 -13.60 -7.32
N ASN A 5 15.49 -12.45 -6.62
CA ASN A 5 15.59 -11.14 -7.26
C ASN A 5 17.05 -10.76 -7.53
N TYR A 6 17.93 -10.93 -6.56
CA TYR A 6 19.33 -10.48 -6.60
C TYR A 6 20.34 -11.55 -6.98
N GLY A 7 19.96 -12.81 -6.83
CA GLY A 7 20.88 -13.94 -6.94
C GLY A 7 21.67 -14.15 -5.66
N ASN A 8 22.52 -15.16 -5.71
CA ASN A 8 23.47 -15.50 -4.66
C ASN A 8 24.90 -15.17 -5.14
N THR A 9 25.13 -13.89 -5.43
CA THR A 9 26.41 -13.40 -5.98
C THR A 9 26.72 -11.99 -5.46
N ASN A 10 28.00 -11.66 -5.33
CA ASN A 10 28.46 -10.32 -4.88
C ASN A 10 28.04 -9.20 -5.85
N ALA A 11 27.74 -9.53 -7.12
CA ALA A 11 27.22 -8.57 -8.08
C ALA A 11 25.86 -7.97 -7.66
N SER A 12 25.11 -8.66 -6.79
CA SER A 12 23.85 -8.13 -6.23
C SER A 12 24.01 -6.79 -5.52
N ILE A 13 25.15 -6.55 -4.87
CA ILE A 13 25.42 -5.37 -4.05
C ILE A 13 25.64 -4.13 -4.94
N THR A 14 26.09 -4.32 -6.18
CA THR A 14 26.40 -3.21 -7.09
C THR A 14 25.18 -2.67 -7.82
N TYR A 15 24.01 -3.29 -7.67
CA TYR A 15 22.79 -2.87 -8.37
C TYR A 15 22.20 -1.60 -7.74
N PRO A 16 22.07 -0.48 -8.49
CA PRO A 16 21.60 0.79 -7.94
C PRO A 16 20.12 0.75 -7.57
N ASN A 17 19.72 1.47 -6.52
CA ASN A 17 18.32 1.68 -6.16
C ASN A 17 17.66 2.71 -7.11
N GLY A 18 16.36 2.56 -7.33
CA GLY A 18 15.53 3.47 -8.12
C GLY A 18 15.16 2.91 -9.50
N LEU A 19 14.85 3.81 -10.43
CA LEU A 19 14.60 3.45 -11.83
C LEU A 19 15.93 3.25 -12.56
N VAL A 20 16.19 2.03 -12.98
CA VAL A 20 17.42 1.61 -13.65
C VAL A 20 17.11 1.31 -15.12
N ILE A 21 17.51 2.23 -16.00
CA ILE A 21 17.38 2.09 -17.47
C ILE A 21 18.66 1.48 -18.05
N SER A 22 19.82 1.84 -17.50
CA SER A 22 21.12 1.26 -17.83
C SER A 22 21.75 0.77 -16.53
N GLY A 23 21.74 -0.55 -16.34
CA GLY A 23 22.24 -1.20 -15.14
C GLY A 23 23.74 -1.50 -15.18
N PRO A 24 24.29 -2.01 -14.07
CA PRO A 24 25.70 -2.39 -13.99
C PRO A 24 26.02 -3.59 -14.91
N LYS A 25 27.30 -3.95 -15.03
CA LYS A 25 27.70 -5.14 -15.79
C LYS A 25 26.94 -6.38 -15.30
N ILE A 26 26.29 -7.08 -16.22
CA ILE A 26 25.59 -8.34 -15.95
C ILE A 26 26.63 -9.39 -15.55
N PRO A 27 26.51 -10.03 -14.37
CA PRO A 27 27.42 -11.07 -13.95
C PRO A 27 27.27 -12.32 -14.83
N ASP A 28 28.41 -12.94 -15.13
CA ASP A 28 28.48 -14.24 -15.77
C ASP A 28 28.49 -15.34 -14.71
N HIS A 29 27.37 -15.47 -13.99
CA HIS A 29 27.21 -16.45 -12.91
C HIS A 29 25.82 -17.08 -12.99
N PRO A 30 25.68 -18.42 -12.87
CA PRO A 30 24.40 -19.11 -13.01
C PRO A 30 23.41 -18.72 -11.90
N GLU A 31 23.90 -18.33 -10.73
CA GLU A 31 23.07 -17.88 -9.60
C GLU A 31 22.77 -16.38 -9.61
N ARG A 32 22.83 -15.70 -10.77
CA ARG A 32 22.40 -14.30 -10.88
C ARG A 32 20.88 -14.20 -10.75
N GLY A 33 20.41 -13.15 -10.09
CA GLY A 33 18.97 -12.96 -9.85
C GLY A 33 18.22 -12.42 -11.07
N LEU A 34 16.89 -12.45 -10.97
CA LEU A 34 15.97 -11.97 -12.00
C LEU A 34 16.22 -10.52 -12.42
N ILE A 35 16.75 -9.65 -11.54
CA ILE A 35 17.07 -8.26 -11.93
C ILE A 35 18.06 -8.22 -13.09
N PHE A 36 19.03 -9.13 -13.14
CA PHE A 36 20.02 -9.19 -14.21
C PHE A 36 19.44 -9.80 -15.48
N GLU A 37 18.49 -10.74 -15.35
CA GLU A 37 17.78 -11.31 -16.50
C GLU A 37 16.88 -10.26 -17.17
N TYR A 38 16.13 -9.49 -16.39
CA TYR A 38 15.32 -8.40 -16.94
C TYR A 38 16.18 -7.31 -17.57
N GLN A 39 17.35 -7.02 -16.98
CA GLN A 39 18.30 -6.10 -17.58
C GLN A 39 18.83 -6.63 -18.93
N ASN A 40 19.12 -7.93 -19.02
CA ASN A 40 19.56 -8.58 -20.25
C ASN A 40 18.51 -8.49 -21.37
N LEU A 41 17.23 -8.47 -20.99
CA LEU A 41 16.10 -8.26 -21.91
C LEU A 41 15.87 -6.78 -22.27
N GLY A 42 16.67 -5.85 -21.74
CA GLY A 42 16.51 -4.41 -21.96
C GLY A 42 15.28 -3.82 -21.27
N ILE A 43 14.73 -4.50 -20.25
CA ILE A 43 13.55 -4.05 -19.52
C ILE A 43 13.99 -3.10 -18.39
N PRO A 44 13.41 -1.88 -18.29
CA PRO A 44 13.69 -0.98 -17.18
C PRO A 44 13.27 -1.59 -15.84
N ILE A 45 14.10 -1.44 -14.82
CA ILE A 45 13.91 -2.08 -13.50
C ILE A 45 13.69 -1.01 -12.44
N ILE A 46 12.74 -1.25 -11.54
CA ILE A 46 12.52 -0.42 -10.35
C ILE A 46 13.01 -1.21 -9.12
N HIS A 47 14.08 -0.74 -8.51
CA HIS A 47 14.73 -1.38 -7.36
C HIS A 47 14.51 -0.56 -6.08
N LEU A 48 13.71 -1.08 -5.13
CA LEU A 48 13.19 -0.34 -3.97
C LEU A 48 13.76 -0.76 -2.61
N LEU A 49 14.99 -1.30 -2.52
CA LEU A 49 15.52 -1.81 -1.26
C LEU A 49 15.79 -0.70 -0.24
N ASN A 50 16.33 0.43 -0.69
CA ASN A 50 16.62 1.58 0.17
C ASN A 50 15.56 2.67 0.03
N ILE A 51 14.36 2.41 0.56
CA ILE A 51 13.22 3.33 0.43
C ILE A 51 13.46 4.70 1.08
N ARG A 52 14.24 4.78 2.16
CA ARG A 52 14.55 6.03 2.86
C ARG A 52 15.41 6.94 1.99
N ASP A 53 16.52 6.41 1.46
CA ASP A 53 17.39 7.14 0.53
C ASP A 53 16.64 7.54 -0.74
N LEU A 54 15.82 6.63 -1.29
CA LEU A 54 14.96 6.92 -2.44
C LEU A 54 13.99 8.06 -2.16
N ALA A 55 13.35 8.08 -0.98
CA ALA A 55 12.45 9.16 -0.61
C ALA A 55 13.18 10.50 -0.55
N VAL A 56 14.36 10.57 0.11
CA VAL A 56 15.17 11.80 0.16
C VAL A 56 15.57 12.27 -1.23
N LYS A 57 16.10 11.37 -2.07
CA LYS A 57 16.54 11.70 -3.44
C LYS A 57 15.43 12.22 -4.33
N ASN A 58 14.19 11.76 -4.09
CA ASN A 58 13.02 12.15 -4.87
C ASN A 58 12.17 13.23 -4.18
N GLY A 59 12.65 13.83 -3.07
CA GLY A 59 11.93 14.89 -2.35
C GLY A 59 10.64 14.42 -1.68
N LEU A 60 10.50 13.12 -1.41
CA LEU A 60 9.34 12.55 -0.73
C LEU A 60 9.52 12.64 0.80
N PRO A 61 8.47 13.02 1.53
CA PRO A 61 8.50 12.97 3.00
C PRO A 61 8.60 11.51 3.45
N ILE A 62 9.50 11.23 4.39
CA ILE A 62 9.68 9.87 4.93
C ILE A 62 8.70 9.62 6.07
N ASP A 63 8.73 10.52 7.05
CA ASP A 63 7.95 10.41 8.27
C ASP A 63 7.08 11.67 8.42
N PRO A 64 5.75 11.54 8.66
CA PRO A 64 4.90 12.70 8.89
C PRO A 64 5.34 13.42 10.16
N THR A 65 5.41 14.75 10.08
CA THR A 65 5.79 15.62 11.20
C THR A 65 4.71 16.69 11.41
N PRO A 66 3.99 16.69 12.55
CA PRO A 66 4.09 15.75 13.69
C PRO A 66 3.56 14.34 13.34
N LEU A 67 3.97 13.34 14.13
CA LEU A 67 3.39 12.00 14.02
C LEU A 67 1.90 12.06 14.38
N PRO A 68 1.03 11.35 13.63
CA PRO A 68 -0.40 11.28 13.93
C PRO A 68 -0.64 10.53 15.23
N GLU A 69 -1.79 10.77 15.85
CA GLU A 69 -2.23 9.98 16.99
C GLU A 69 -2.41 8.50 16.62
N ILE A 70 -2.31 7.63 17.62
CA ILE A 70 -2.45 6.19 17.44
C ILE A 70 -3.85 5.90 16.89
N GLY A 71 -3.91 5.28 15.70
CA GLY A 71 -5.17 4.97 15.02
C GLY A 71 -5.74 6.09 14.14
N GLU A 72 -4.95 7.12 13.83
CA GLU A 72 -5.31 8.23 12.93
C GLU A 72 -4.41 8.36 11.69
N GLY A 73 -3.39 7.52 11.53
CA GLY A 73 -2.58 7.48 10.32
C GLY A 73 -3.39 7.12 9.06
N GLY A 74 -2.91 7.52 7.87
CA GLY A 74 -3.62 7.31 6.59
C GLY A 74 -3.88 5.85 6.18
N VAL A 75 -3.30 4.89 6.90
CA VAL A 75 -3.59 3.45 6.75
C VAL A 75 -4.82 2.99 7.54
N TYR A 76 -5.26 3.79 8.51
CA TYR A 76 -6.44 3.51 9.31
C TYR A 76 -7.69 4.02 8.60
N ARG A 77 -8.69 3.14 8.47
CA ARG A 77 -10.01 3.47 7.95
C ARG A 77 -11.04 3.27 9.05
N ARG A 78 -11.85 4.28 9.32
CA ARG A 78 -13.03 4.16 10.20
C ARG A 78 -14.30 4.21 9.35
N ILE A 79 -15.19 3.25 9.57
CA ILE A 79 -16.53 3.30 8.99
C ILE A 79 -17.37 4.23 9.88
N ALA A 80 -17.78 5.36 9.33
CA ALA A 80 -18.66 6.29 10.02
C ALA A 80 -20.10 6.11 9.50
N TYR A 81 -21.02 5.75 10.39
CA TYR A 81 -22.44 5.67 10.05
C TYR A 81 -23.12 7.02 10.31
N ASN A 82 -24.00 7.43 9.40
CA ASN A 82 -24.80 8.64 9.59
C ASN A 82 -25.90 8.36 10.63
N LYS A 83 -25.72 8.89 11.84
CA LYS A 83 -26.64 8.71 12.98
C LYS A 83 -28.07 9.19 12.66
N TYR A 84 -28.21 10.24 11.86
CA TYR A 84 -29.53 10.75 11.49
C TYR A 84 -30.33 9.76 10.65
N ILE A 85 -29.67 9.06 9.72
CA ILE A 85 -30.31 8.02 8.90
C ILE A 85 -30.80 6.87 9.79
N ILE A 86 -29.97 6.43 10.74
CA ILE A 86 -30.32 5.37 11.69
C ILE A 86 -31.55 5.77 12.51
N ILE A 87 -31.54 6.96 13.10
CA ILE A 87 -32.66 7.47 13.91
C ILE A 87 -33.94 7.56 13.07
N PHE A 88 -33.83 8.05 11.83
CA PHE A 88 -34.98 8.18 10.94
C PHE A 88 -35.57 6.83 10.54
N ALA A 89 -34.73 5.84 10.24
CA ALA A 89 -35.18 4.48 9.94
C ALA A 89 -35.92 3.85 11.14
N ILE A 90 -35.35 3.98 12.35
CA ILE A 90 -35.99 3.50 13.59
C ILE A 90 -37.34 4.20 13.81
N ALA A 91 -37.40 5.52 13.63
CA ALA A 91 -38.64 6.28 13.80
C ALA A 91 -39.75 5.82 12.82
N ILE A 92 -39.39 5.55 11.56
CA ILE A 92 -40.33 5.01 10.56
C ILE A 92 -40.88 3.64 10.99
N GLU A 93 -40.02 2.74 11.46
CA GLU A 93 -40.47 1.41 11.94
C GLU A 93 -41.43 1.53 13.13
N PHE A 94 -41.13 2.40 14.09
CA PHE A 94 -42.02 2.63 15.23
C PHE A 94 -43.37 3.23 14.81
N LEU A 95 -43.37 4.21 13.88
CA LEU A 95 -44.59 4.79 13.34
C LEU A 95 -45.44 3.74 12.60
N TYR A 96 -44.80 2.88 11.82
CA TYR A 96 -45.46 1.78 11.13
C TYR A 96 -46.11 0.79 12.11
N LEU A 97 -45.36 0.34 13.11
CA LEU A 97 -45.89 -0.58 14.15
C LEU A 97 -47.05 0.06 14.91
N PHE A 98 -46.93 1.33 15.30
CA PHE A 98 -48.00 2.07 15.97
C PHE A 98 -49.26 2.16 15.11
N TRP A 99 -49.10 2.46 13.82
CA TRP A 99 -50.21 2.53 12.87
C TRP A 99 -50.92 1.18 12.71
N VAL A 100 -50.18 0.08 12.57
CA VAL A 100 -50.72 -1.28 12.47
C VAL A 100 -51.47 -1.67 13.76
N LEU A 101 -50.89 -1.42 14.94
CA LEU A 101 -51.54 -1.70 16.21
C LEU A 101 -52.85 -0.93 16.38
N LYS A 102 -52.87 0.35 15.98
CA LYS A 102 -54.07 1.19 16.03
C LYS A 102 -55.19 0.66 15.14
N ILE A 103 -54.87 0.11 13.97
CA ILE A 103 -55.85 -0.53 13.07
C ILE A 103 -56.35 -1.84 13.69
N ARG A 104 -55.47 -2.67 14.27
CA ARG A 104 -55.88 -3.95 14.87
C ARG A 104 -56.82 -3.81 16.07
N HIS A 105 -56.76 -2.67 16.78
CA HIS A 105 -57.60 -2.36 17.94
C HIS A 105 -58.89 -1.59 17.60
N LYS A 106 -59.16 -1.32 16.32
CA LYS A 106 -60.44 -0.80 15.82
C LYS A 106 -61.23 -1.90 15.13
#